data_AF-A0A0Q5ZJ05-F1
#
_entry.id   AF-A0A0Q5ZJ05-F1
#
_cell.length_a   1.000
_cell.length_b   1.000
_cell.length_c   1.000
_cell.angle_alpha   90.00
_cell.angle_beta   90.00
_cell.angle_gamma   90.00
#
_symmetry.space_group_name_H-M   'P 1'
#
loop_
_entity.id
_entity.type
_entity.pdbx_description
1 polymer ?
#
loop_
_entity_poly.entity_id
_entity_poly.type
_entity_poly.pdbx_seq_one_letter_code
_entity_poly.pdbx_strand_id
1 'polypeptide(L)'
;MTKFLLFLSLMCFSCFSAQLLSFENLQHLSHSSEQILDTQLSAHFDLLHHPEDSKENIKVYSNKHLSDSKFTVLTVFLKDLGCHVFSIVSHDIEQVELFKNNLRTDQFQSEIIQNNAGEELHVYTDKKIKILIKNPDPSLDAHQIVWMCK
;
A
#
# COMPACT_ATOMS: atom_id res chain seq x y z
N MET A 1 -46.12 5.87 16.70
CA MET A 1 -44.71 5.94 17.12
C MET A 1 -43.87 5.07 16.19
N THR A 2 -43.58 5.57 14.98
CA THR A 2 -42.97 4.74 13.91
C THR A 2 -42.00 5.52 13.02
N LYS A 3 -41.66 6.77 13.39
CA LYS A 3 -40.80 7.64 12.57
C LYS A 3 -39.37 7.80 13.11
N PHE A 4 -39.06 7.21 14.27
CA PHE A 4 -37.75 7.38 14.92
C PHE A 4 -36.73 6.28 14.59
N LEU A 5 -37.16 5.15 14.03
CA LEU A 5 -36.30 4.01 13.72
C LEU A 5 -35.59 4.10 12.35
N LEU A 6 -35.99 5.05 11.50
CA LEU A 6 -35.39 5.24 10.17
C LEU A 6 -34.17 6.17 10.15
N PHE A 7 -33.90 6.88 11.25
CA PHE A 7 -32.72 7.75 11.37
C PHE A 7 -31.46 7.04 11.86
N LEU A 8 -31.59 5.83 12.42
CA LEU A 8 -30.44 5.06 12.92
C LEU A 8 -29.76 4.18 11.85
N SER A 9 -30.41 3.93 10.70
CA SER A 9 -29.82 3.12 9.61
C SER A 9 -29.00 3.92 8.60
N LEU A 10 -28.99 5.25 8.70
CA LEU A 10 -28.26 6.14 7.76
C LEU A 10 -26.93 6.66 8.32
N MET A 11 -26.55 6.29 9.54
CA MET A 11 -25.32 6.77 10.21
C MET A 11 -24.20 5.72 10.28
N CYS A 12 -24.34 4.56 9.65
CA CYS A 12 -23.30 3.51 9.65
C CYS A 12 -22.38 3.50 8.42
N PHE A 13 -22.46 4.47 7.51
CA PHE A 13 -21.70 4.45 6.24
C PHE A 13 -20.44 5.33 6.21
N SER A 14 -20.00 5.87 7.34
CA SER A 14 -18.80 6.72 7.39
C SER A 14 -17.82 6.31 8.48
N CYS A 15 -17.66 5.00 8.70
CA CYS A 15 -16.36 4.47 9.13
C CYS A 15 -15.57 4.16 7.85
N PHE A 16 -15.09 5.20 7.17
CA PHE A 16 -13.97 5.03 6.24
C PHE A 16 -12.74 4.75 7.10
N SER A 17 -12.57 3.51 7.54
CA SER A 17 -11.22 3.04 7.81
C SER A 17 -10.54 3.03 6.45
N ALA A 18 -9.57 3.94 6.25
CA ALA A 18 -8.62 3.79 5.15
C ALA A 18 -8.15 2.33 5.19
N GLN A 19 -8.52 1.54 4.18
CA GLN A 19 -8.30 0.11 4.24
C GLN A 19 -6.79 -0.09 4.21
N LEU A 20 -6.29 -0.67 5.30
CA LEU A 20 -4.88 -0.91 5.53
C LEU A 20 -4.30 -1.75 4.38
N LEU A 21 -3.01 -1.55 4.12
CA LEU A 21 -2.19 -2.35 3.21
C LEU A 21 -2.56 -3.85 3.31
N SER A 22 -3.23 -4.38 2.28
CA SER A 22 -3.62 -5.78 2.19
C SER A 22 -3.17 -6.35 0.85
N PHE A 23 -2.97 -7.67 0.81
CA PHE A 23 -2.57 -8.37 -0.42
C PHE A 23 -3.61 -8.15 -1.52
N GLU A 24 -4.90 -8.33 -1.21
CA GLU A 24 -6.00 -8.17 -2.17
C GLU A 24 -6.05 -6.75 -2.75
N ASN A 25 -5.89 -5.72 -1.91
CA ASN A 25 -5.94 -4.33 -2.38
C ASN A 25 -4.76 -4.00 -3.29
N LEU A 26 -3.54 -4.41 -2.91
CA LEU A 26 -2.35 -4.20 -3.74
C LEU A 26 -2.41 -5.03 -5.03
N GLN A 27 -2.97 -6.23 -4.98
CA GLN A 27 -3.17 -7.04 -6.17
C GLN A 27 -4.18 -6.39 -7.12
N HIS A 28 -5.31 -5.92 -6.60
CA HIS A 28 -6.33 -5.22 -7.40
C HIS A 28 -5.75 -3.97 -8.05
N LEU A 29 -5.09 -3.11 -7.26
CA LEU A 29 -4.46 -1.89 -7.76
C LEU A 29 -3.38 -2.15 -8.81
N SER A 30 -2.56 -3.20 -8.61
CA SER A 30 -1.43 -3.47 -9.51
C SER A 30 -1.87 -3.88 -10.91
N HIS A 31 -3.09 -4.39 -11.08
CA HIS A 31 -3.63 -4.77 -12.39
C HIS A 31 -4.59 -3.73 -12.97
N SER A 32 -4.83 -2.63 -12.27
CA SER A 32 -5.70 -1.55 -12.77
C SER A 32 -5.07 -0.84 -13.95
N SER A 33 -5.91 -0.37 -14.89
CA SER A 33 -5.43 0.50 -15.97
C SER A 33 -4.96 1.84 -15.40
N GLU A 34 -3.93 2.43 -16.02
CA GLU A 34 -3.41 3.74 -15.61
C GLU A 34 -4.50 4.82 -15.50
N GLN A 35 -5.48 4.79 -16.41
CA GLN A 35 -6.59 5.76 -16.49
C GLN A 35 -7.45 5.83 -15.22
N ILE A 36 -7.52 4.76 -14.42
CA ILE A 36 -8.37 4.69 -13.22
C ILE A 36 -7.56 4.63 -11.92
N LEU A 37 -6.23 4.51 -12.03
CA LEU A 37 -5.34 4.32 -10.90
C LEU A 37 -5.44 5.49 -9.90
N ASP A 38 -5.44 6.73 -10.40
CA ASP A 38 -5.52 7.94 -9.56
C ASP A 38 -6.83 7.97 -8.76
N THR A 39 -7.94 7.62 -9.41
CA THR A 39 -9.25 7.54 -8.76
C THR A 39 -9.28 6.45 -7.69
N GLN A 40 -8.76 5.27 -7.97
CA GLN A 40 -8.73 4.16 -7.01
C GLN A 40 -7.82 4.47 -5.81
N LEU A 41 -6.64 5.03 -6.04
CA LEU A 41 -5.71 5.39 -4.98
C LEU A 41 -6.26 6.50 -4.09
N SER A 42 -6.92 7.51 -4.67
CA SER A 42 -7.60 8.53 -3.87
C SER A 42 -8.81 7.97 -3.11
N ALA A 43 -9.57 7.02 -3.67
CA ALA A 43 -10.77 6.50 -3.02
C ALA A 43 -10.46 5.50 -1.90
N HIS A 44 -9.44 4.65 -2.08
CA HIS A 44 -9.13 3.54 -1.17
C HIS A 44 -8.10 3.90 -0.10
N PHE A 45 -7.15 4.79 -0.42
CA PHE A 45 -6.01 5.12 0.45
C PHE A 45 -5.93 6.60 0.83
N ASP A 46 -6.90 7.41 0.37
CA ASP A 46 -6.92 8.87 0.51
C ASP A 46 -5.60 9.54 0.08
N LEU A 47 -5.07 9.05 -1.04
CA LEU A 47 -3.83 9.56 -1.62
C LEU A 47 -4.10 10.68 -2.62
N LEU A 48 -3.22 11.69 -2.62
CA LEU A 48 -3.16 12.77 -3.58
C LEU A 48 -2.02 12.49 -4.57
N HIS A 49 -2.30 12.62 -5.86
CA HIS A 49 -1.28 12.56 -6.91
C HIS A 49 -0.47 13.86 -6.95
N HIS A 50 0.85 13.76 -7.09
CA HIS A 50 1.81 14.87 -7.25
C HIS A 50 2.39 14.86 -8.67
N PRO A 51 1.78 15.57 -9.64
CA PRO A 51 2.25 15.61 -11.02
C PRO A 51 3.68 16.14 -11.19
N GLU A 52 4.09 17.07 -10.32
CA GLU A 52 5.42 17.70 -10.32
C GLU A 52 6.56 16.75 -9.95
N ASP A 53 6.28 15.76 -9.10
CA ASP A 53 7.22 14.73 -8.68
C ASP A 53 7.12 13.47 -9.57
N SER A 54 6.10 13.43 -10.43
CA SER A 54 5.84 12.34 -11.36
C SER A 54 6.66 12.46 -12.65
N LYS A 55 6.91 11.32 -13.30
CA LYS A 55 7.56 11.21 -14.63
C LYS A 55 6.68 10.36 -15.53
N GLU A 56 7.01 10.28 -16.82
CA GLU A 56 6.23 9.55 -17.84
C GLU A 56 5.75 8.16 -17.38
N ASN A 57 6.61 7.37 -16.72
CA ASN A 57 6.27 6.03 -16.22
C ASN A 57 6.25 5.91 -14.69
N ILE A 58 6.19 7.02 -13.97
CA ILE A 58 6.25 7.05 -12.51
C ILE A 58 5.21 8.03 -12.00
N LYS A 59 4.24 7.55 -11.22
CA LYS A 59 3.29 8.41 -10.51
C LYS A 59 3.62 8.41 -9.02
N VAL A 60 3.69 9.60 -8.43
CA VAL A 60 4.00 9.80 -7.01
C VAL A 60 2.75 10.27 -6.28
N TYR A 61 2.44 9.65 -5.16
CA TYR A 61 1.30 9.99 -4.33
C TYR A 61 1.69 10.11 -2.86
N SER A 62 1.04 11.00 -2.13
CA SER A 62 1.13 11.08 -0.66
C SER A 62 -0.25 11.09 -0.04
N ASN A 63 -0.33 10.85 1.26
CA ASN A 63 -1.59 11.04 1.97
C ASN A 63 -1.99 12.53 1.96
N LYS A 64 -3.30 12.82 1.83
CA LYS A 64 -3.84 14.19 1.89
C LYS A 64 -3.69 14.85 3.26
N HIS A 65 -3.64 14.05 4.33
CA HIS A 65 -3.57 14.49 5.72
C HIS A 65 -2.20 14.17 6.33
N LEU A 66 -1.17 14.91 5.89
CA LEU A 66 0.23 14.71 6.28
C LEU A 66 0.50 14.77 7.79
N SER A 67 -0.33 15.47 8.57
CA SER A 67 -0.13 15.64 10.02
C SER A 67 -0.50 14.40 10.84
N ASP A 68 -1.38 13.55 10.31
CA ASP A 68 -2.02 12.46 11.06
C ASP A 68 -1.76 11.09 10.40
N SER A 69 -1.13 11.09 9.22
CA SER A 69 -1.04 9.87 8.42
C SER A 69 0.16 9.01 8.80
N LYS A 70 -0.19 7.79 9.19
CA LYS A 70 0.64 6.59 9.30
C LYS A 70 1.32 6.16 7.99
N PHE A 71 0.92 6.75 6.85
CA PHE A 71 1.35 6.41 5.50
C PHE A 71 1.80 7.66 4.75
N THR A 72 3.07 7.73 4.33
CA THR A 72 3.60 9.01 3.82
C THR A 72 3.70 9.05 2.30
N VAL A 73 4.15 7.98 1.63
CA VAL A 73 4.37 8.01 0.18
C VAL A 73 4.08 6.67 -0.48
N LEU A 74 3.32 6.70 -1.58
CA LEU A 74 3.22 5.63 -2.56
C LEU A 74 3.82 6.10 -3.88
N THR A 75 4.83 5.41 -4.37
CA THR A 75 5.34 5.55 -5.73
C THR A 75 4.87 4.38 -6.58
N VAL A 76 4.22 4.67 -7.69
CA VAL A 76 3.77 3.69 -8.67
C VAL A 76 4.67 3.75 -9.90
N PHE A 77 5.30 2.64 -10.24
CA PHE A 77 6.01 2.48 -11.50
C PHE A 77 5.07 1.79 -12.49
N LEU A 78 4.70 2.53 -13.53
CA LEU A 78 3.83 2.06 -14.58
C LEU A 78 4.60 1.08 -15.48
N LYS A 79 3.95 -0.02 -15.87
CA LYS A 79 4.49 -1.00 -16.82
C LYS A 79 3.42 -1.26 -17.87
N ASP A 80 3.81 -1.20 -19.14
CA ASP A 80 2.91 -1.37 -20.28
C ASP A 80 2.36 -2.80 -20.42
N LEU A 81 2.94 -3.78 -19.70
CA LEU A 81 2.69 -5.22 -19.88
C LEU A 81 1.92 -5.90 -18.73
N GLY A 82 1.08 -5.14 -18.02
CA GLY A 82 -0.03 -5.76 -17.26
C GLY A 82 0.16 -5.94 -15.76
N CYS A 83 1.16 -5.30 -15.14
CA CYS A 83 1.17 -5.12 -13.68
C CYS A 83 2.10 -3.97 -13.23
N HIS A 84 1.56 -3.04 -12.44
CA HIS A 84 2.28 -1.95 -11.81
C HIS A 84 3.15 -2.43 -10.64
N VAL A 85 4.30 -1.79 -10.48
CA VAL A 85 5.17 -1.98 -9.30
C VAL A 85 4.88 -0.86 -8.31
N PHE A 86 4.74 -1.19 -7.04
CA PHE A 86 4.50 -0.21 -5.99
C PHE A 86 5.70 -0.15 -5.05
N SER A 87 6.14 1.06 -4.71
CA SER A 87 7.04 1.33 -3.60
C SER A 87 6.30 2.18 -2.58
N ILE A 88 6.07 1.60 -1.42
CA ILE A 88 5.22 2.15 -0.37
C ILE A 88 6.10 2.45 0.84
N VAL A 89 5.98 3.64 1.41
CA VAL A 89 6.63 4.02 2.67
C VAL A 89 5.56 4.24 3.74
N SER A 90 5.61 3.43 4.78
CA SER A 90 4.72 3.49 5.95
C SER A 90 5.52 3.74 7.22
N HIS A 91 4.99 4.58 8.11
CA HIS A 91 5.54 4.78 9.46
C HIS A 91 4.79 3.96 10.52
N ASP A 92 3.79 3.19 10.10
CA ASP A 92 3.00 2.36 11.00
C ASP A 92 3.56 0.95 11.07
N ILE A 93 4.44 0.73 12.04
CA ILE A 93 5.03 -0.59 12.29
C ILE A 93 3.96 -1.65 12.56
N GLU A 94 2.87 -1.32 13.25
CA GLU A 94 1.80 -2.28 13.56
C GLU A 94 1.11 -2.75 12.28
N GLN A 95 0.82 -1.83 11.36
CA GLN A 95 0.28 -2.15 10.04
C GLN A 95 1.26 -3.01 9.22
N VAL A 96 2.55 -2.70 9.25
CA VAL A 96 3.58 -3.45 8.52
C VAL A 96 3.69 -4.88 9.05
N GLU A 97 3.69 -5.06 10.37
CA GLU A 97 3.73 -6.39 10.99
C GLU A 97 2.44 -7.19 10.74
N LEU A 98 1.27 -6.53 10.79
CA LEU A 98 0.01 -7.15 10.39
C LEU A 98 0.06 -7.61 8.92
N PHE A 99 0.59 -6.77 8.03
CA PHE A 99 0.74 -7.12 6.62
C PHE A 99 1.69 -8.32 6.43
N LYS A 100 2.83 -8.36 7.11
CA LYS A 100 3.74 -9.53 7.13
C LYS A 100 3.02 -10.81 7.59
N ASN A 101 2.18 -10.72 8.61
CA ASN A 101 1.41 -11.87 9.12
C ASN A 101 0.33 -12.33 8.13
N ASN A 102 -0.33 -11.40 7.43
CA ASN A 102 -1.30 -11.73 6.38
C ASN A 102 -0.60 -12.48 5.22
N LEU A 103 0.57 -12.01 4.76
CA LEU A 103 1.34 -12.69 3.72
C LEU A 103 1.71 -14.14 4.10
N ARG A 104 2.09 -14.37 5.36
CA ARG A 104 2.35 -15.72 5.88
C ARG A 104 1.10 -16.59 5.87
N THR A 105 -0.05 -16.02 6.23
CA THR A 105 -1.36 -16.70 6.20
C THR A 105 -1.77 -17.07 4.77
N ASP A 106 -1.48 -16.18 3.82
CA ASP A 106 -1.72 -16.37 2.38
C ASP A 106 -0.68 -17.29 1.70
N GLN A 107 0.13 -18.01 2.49
CA GLN A 107 1.10 -19.01 2.04
C GLN A 107 2.23 -18.46 1.15
N PHE A 108 2.57 -17.19 1.27
CA PHE A 108 3.79 -16.66 0.65
C PHE A 108 5.01 -17.36 1.24
N GLN A 109 5.94 -17.78 0.38
CA GLN A 109 7.25 -18.22 0.81
C GLN A 109 8.03 -17.02 1.34
N SER A 110 8.54 -17.10 2.56
CA SER A 110 9.28 -16.01 3.19
C SER A 110 10.75 -16.36 3.39
N GLU A 111 11.63 -15.44 3.07
CA GLU A 111 13.07 -15.52 3.32
C GLU A 111 13.58 -14.17 3.87
N ILE A 112 14.69 -14.21 4.61
CA ILE A 112 15.41 -13.01 5.04
C ILE A 112 16.74 -13.02 4.32
N ILE A 113 17.03 -11.95 3.58
CA ILE A 113 18.30 -11.76 2.88
C ILE A 113 18.96 -10.48 3.39
N GLN A 114 20.28 -10.36 3.23
CA GLN A 114 20.99 -9.10 3.50
C GLN A 114 21.43 -8.47 2.19
N ASN A 115 21.30 -7.15 2.08
CA ASN A 115 21.86 -6.43 0.94
C ASN A 115 23.38 -6.18 1.12
N ASN A 116 23.99 -5.58 0.11
CA ASN A 116 25.42 -5.24 0.12
C ASN A 116 25.81 -4.24 1.24
N ALA A 117 24.85 -3.54 1.82
CA ALA A 117 25.04 -2.63 2.95
C ALA A 117 24.83 -3.31 4.32
N GLY A 118 24.52 -4.62 4.34
CA GLY A 118 24.23 -5.37 5.55
C GLY A 118 22.81 -5.18 6.10
N GLU A 119 21.93 -4.49 5.36
CA GLU A 119 20.53 -4.29 5.76
C GLU A 119 19.72 -5.57 5.54
N GLU A 120 18.91 -5.92 6.54
CA GLU A 120 17.99 -7.05 6.44
C GLU A 120 16.77 -6.70 5.58
N LEU A 121 16.48 -7.59 4.63
CA LEU A 121 15.36 -7.53 3.70
C LEU A 121 14.49 -8.76 3.95
N HIS A 122 13.23 -8.54 4.30
CA HIS A 122 12.24 -9.61 4.32
C HIS A 122 11.65 -9.74 2.93
N VAL A 123 11.79 -10.91 2.31
CA VAL A 123 11.27 -11.19 0.98
C VAL A 123 10.13 -12.18 1.11
N TYR A 124 8.99 -11.86 0.49
CA TYR A 124 7.82 -12.72 0.42
C TYR A 124 7.50 -13.00 -1.04
N THR A 125 7.32 -14.27 -1.38
CA THR A 125 7.22 -14.71 -2.77
C THR A 125 6.10 -15.73 -2.96
N ASP A 126 5.24 -15.48 -3.95
CA ASP A 126 4.28 -16.45 -4.50
C ASP A 126 4.59 -16.65 -6.01
N LYS A 127 3.85 -17.52 -6.72
CA LYS A 127 3.89 -17.77 -8.15
C LYS A 127 3.88 -16.50 -8.99
N LYS A 128 3.10 -15.47 -8.60
CA LYS A 128 2.92 -14.25 -9.41
C LYS A 128 3.56 -13.00 -8.84
N ILE A 129 3.77 -12.93 -7.52
CA ILE A 129 4.15 -11.70 -6.83
C ILE A 129 5.42 -11.93 -6.03
N LYS A 130 6.29 -10.91 -5.98
CA LYS A 130 7.42 -10.78 -5.07
C LYS A 130 7.29 -9.46 -4.30
N ILE A 131 7.39 -9.55 -2.98
CA ILE A 131 7.29 -8.41 -2.07
C ILE A 131 8.60 -8.31 -1.29
N LEU A 132 9.18 -7.12 -1.23
CA LEU A 132 10.34 -6.83 -0.39
C LEU A 132 9.91 -5.85 0.70
N ILE A 133 10.26 -6.13 1.95
CA ILE A 133 9.99 -5.24 3.09
C ILE A 133 11.32 -4.98 3.80
N LYS A 134 11.66 -3.70 3.95
CA LYS A 134 12.85 -3.26 4.68
C LYS A 134 12.57 -2.06 5.56
N ASN A 135 13.42 -1.89 6.58
CA ASN A 135 13.59 -0.61 7.23
C ASN A 135 14.85 0.08 6.65
N PRO A 136 14.72 1.10 5.78
CA PRO A 136 15.86 1.80 5.20
C PRO A 136 16.68 2.61 6.21
N ASP A 137 16.13 2.90 7.39
CA ASP A 137 16.85 3.60 8.46
C ASP A 137 16.34 3.12 9.82
N PRO A 138 17.09 2.26 10.53
CA PRO A 138 16.67 1.75 11.85
C PRO A 138 16.43 2.84 12.91
N SER A 139 16.94 4.05 12.68
CA SER A 139 16.71 5.20 13.58
C SER A 139 15.37 5.89 13.34
N LEU A 140 14.69 5.55 12.24
CA LEU A 140 13.37 6.05 11.88
C LEU A 140 12.37 4.89 11.82
N ASP A 141 11.18 5.11 12.36
CA ASP A 141 10.06 4.20 12.16
C ASP A 141 9.52 4.40 10.74
N ALA A 142 10.28 4.00 9.73
CA ALA A 142 9.90 4.09 8.33
C ALA A 142 10.16 2.72 7.68
N HIS A 143 9.15 2.14 7.05
CA HIS A 143 9.26 0.85 6.40
C HIS A 143 8.92 1.00 4.93
N GLN A 144 9.81 0.49 4.08
CA GLN A 144 9.57 0.43 2.65
C GLN A 144 9.07 -0.96 2.26
N ILE A 145 7.91 -0.99 1.61
CA ILE A 145 7.30 -2.18 1.02
C ILE A 145 7.36 -2.02 -0.50
N VAL A 146 8.07 -2.91 -1.18
CA VAL A 146 8.17 -2.94 -2.65
C VAL A 146 7.40 -4.14 -3.16
N TRP A 147 6.28 -3.89 -3.83
CA TRP A 147 5.43 -4.88 -4.48
C TRP A 147 5.79 -5.00 -5.96
N MET A 148 6.11 -6.21 -6.40
CA MET A 148 6.47 -6.49 -7.79
C MET A 148 5.70 -7.70 -8.31
N CYS A 149 5.14 -7.60 -9.51
CA CYS A 149 4.80 -8.79 -10.27
C CYS A 149 6.06 -9.45 -10.83
N LYS A 150 6.03 -10.79 -10.84
CA LYS A 150 7.03 -11.64 -11.50
C LYS A 150 6.82 -11.69 -13.00
#